data_AF-A0A349ALN6-F1
#
_entry.id   AF-A0A349ALN6-F1
#
_cell.length_a   1.000
_cell.length_b   1.000
_cell.length_c   1.000
_cell.angle_alpha   90.00
_cell.angle_beta   90.00
_cell.angle_gamma   90.00
#
_symmetry.space_group_name_H-M   'P 1'
#
loop_
_entity.id
_entity.type
_entity.pdbx_description
1 polymer ?
#
loop_
_entity_poly.entity_id
_entity_poly.type
_entity_poly.pdbx_seq_one_letter_code
_entity_poly.pdbx_strand_id
1 'polypeptide(L)'
;SVKTTCARCLEDFSCPLEITIEEEFFPLMDMVSEFEASSPEESDSFTIDEHQILDLTEAIRQYTLLAIPMKPLCSDDCGGV
;
A
#
# COMPACT_ATOMS: atom_id res chain seq x y z
N SER A 1 8.99 6.14 -2.72
CA SER A 1 8.58 6.92 -3.91
C SER A 1 8.07 5.96 -4.98
N VAL A 2 7.31 6.46 -5.94
CA VAL A 2 6.78 5.66 -7.08
C VAL A 2 7.21 6.28 -8.41
N LYS A 3 7.41 5.44 -9.44
CA LYS A 3 7.64 5.95 -10.79
C LYS A 3 6.31 6.33 -11.44
N THR A 4 6.24 7.54 -11.98
CA THR A 4 5.06 8.05 -12.68
C THR A 4 5.49 9.10 -13.72
N THR A 5 4.54 9.56 -14.53
CA THR A 5 4.79 10.53 -15.60
C THR A 5 4.21 11.89 -15.19
N CYS A 6 4.98 12.95 -15.38
CA CYS A 6 4.56 14.31 -15.05
C CYS A 6 3.38 14.74 -15.93
N ALA A 7 2.28 15.18 -15.32
CA ALA A 7 1.09 15.63 -16.03
C ALA A 7 1.27 16.96 -16.79
N ARG A 8 2.42 17.65 -16.64
CA ARG A 8 2.74 18.89 -17.35
C ARG A 8 3.76 18.69 -18.47
N CYS A 9 4.95 18.18 -18.15
CA CYS A 9 6.02 18.01 -19.15
C CYS A 9 6.07 16.61 -19.80
N LEU A 10 5.26 15.66 -19.33
CA LEU A 10 5.21 14.27 -19.82
C LEU A 10 6.51 13.47 -19.63
N GLU A 11 7.44 13.94 -18.80
CA GLU A 11 8.65 13.20 -18.43
C GLU A 11 8.38 12.22 -17.28
N ASP A 12 9.03 11.07 -17.32
CA ASP A 12 9.02 10.10 -16.23
C ASP A 12 9.88 10.58 -15.05
N PHE A 13 9.36 10.46 -13.84
CA PHE A 13 10.05 10.86 -12.63
C PHE A 13 9.67 9.98 -11.43
N SER A 14 10.48 10.06 -10.37
CA SER A 14 10.20 9.39 -9.09
C SER A 14 9.42 10.36 -8.19
N CYS A 15 8.11 10.16 -8.08
CA CYS A 15 7.25 10.96 -7.22
C CYS A 15 7.49 10.61 -5.74
N PRO A 16 7.95 11.57 -4.91
CA PRO A 16 8.05 11.36 -3.48
C PRO A 16 6.64 11.22 -2.90
N LEU A 17 6.46 10.23 -2.02
CA LEU A 17 5.21 10.00 -1.31
C LEU A 17 5.52 9.93 0.18
N GLU A 18 4.68 10.58 0.97
CA GLU A 18 4.64 10.44 2.41
C GLU A 18 3.35 9.70 2.76
N ILE A 19 3.49 8.56 3.44
CA ILE A 19 2.35 7.74 3.88
C ILE A 19 2.41 7.59 5.39
N THR A 20 1.27 7.79 6.04
CA THR A 20 1.06 7.46 7.45
C THR A 20 0.13 6.26 7.49
N ILE A 21 0.60 5.15 8.06
CA ILE A 21 -0.15 3.90 8.11
C ILE A 21 -0.73 3.76 9.53
N GLU A 22 -2.04 3.56 9.63
CA GLU A 22 -2.76 3.29 10.87
C GLU A 22 -3.63 2.05 10.66
N GLU A 23 -3.12 0.88 11.04
CA GLU A 23 -3.79 -0.41 10.85
C GLU A 23 -3.65 -1.29 12.10
N GLU A 24 -4.67 -2.12 12.37
CA GLU A 24 -4.64 -3.13 13.44
C GLU A 24 -4.22 -4.49 12.87
N PHE A 25 -3.24 -5.13 13.50
CA PHE A 25 -2.72 -6.44 13.08
C PHE A 25 -3.04 -7.51 14.11
N PHE A 26 -3.56 -8.65 13.66
CA PHE A 26 -3.96 -9.76 14.52
C PHE A 26 -3.01 -10.96 14.35
N PRO A 27 -2.59 -11.64 15.43
CA PRO A 27 -1.84 -12.88 15.32
C PRO A 27 -2.62 -13.95 14.56
N LEU A 28 -1.92 -14.66 13.67
CA LEU A 28 -2.37 -15.94 13.14
C LEU A 28 -2.39 -16.95 14.29
N MET A 29 -3.49 -16.99 15.04
CA MET A 29 -3.74 -18.04 16.03
C MET A 29 -4.23 -19.28 15.28
N ASP A 30 -3.67 -20.45 15.59
CA ASP A 30 -4.16 -21.75 15.12
C ASP A 30 -5.67 -21.87 15.37
N MET A 31 -6.47 -21.57 14.35
CA MET A 31 -7.90 -21.88 14.34
C MET A 31 -8.07 -23.38 14.13
N VAL A 32 -7.78 -24.18 15.16
CA VAL A 32 -8.53 -25.42 15.39
C VAL A 32 -9.91 -25.02 15.94
N SER A 33 -10.74 -24.46 15.07
CA SER A 33 -12.18 -24.42 15.30
C SER A 33 -12.86 -24.85 14.01
N GLU A 34 -13.39 -26.06 14.10
CA GLU A 34 -14.00 -26.93 13.10
C GLU A 34 -15.31 -26.38 12.51
N PHE A 35 -15.36 -25.10 12.14
CA PHE A 35 -16.54 -24.53 11.51
C PHE A 35 -16.17 -23.56 10.38
N GLU A 36 -16.52 -24.00 9.19
CA GLU A 36 -16.64 -23.21 7.96
C GLU A 36 -15.33 -22.88 7.23
N ALA A 37 -14.91 -23.90 6.47
CA ALA A 37 -14.37 -23.69 5.13
C ALA A 37 -15.34 -22.86 4.28
N SER A 38 -15.26 -21.53 4.39
CA SER A 38 -15.81 -20.59 3.43
C SER A 38 -14.67 -19.69 2.94
N SER A 39 -14.01 -20.18 1.89
CA SER A 39 -13.23 -19.43 0.88
C SER A 39 -12.10 -18.49 1.34
N PRO A 40 -10.96 -18.43 0.63
CA PRO A 40 -9.96 -17.37 0.80
C PRO A 40 -10.47 -16.06 0.18
N GLU A 41 -11.60 -15.55 0.66
CA GLU A 41 -12.20 -14.26 0.27
C GLU A 41 -12.07 -13.19 1.36
N GLU A 42 -11.28 -13.44 2.40
CA GLU A 42 -10.84 -12.41 3.37
C GLU A 42 -9.34 -12.10 3.21
N SER A 43 -8.92 -11.91 1.97
CA SER A 43 -7.57 -11.46 1.61
C SER A 43 -7.32 -9.97 1.92
N ASP A 44 -7.91 -9.46 3.01
CA ASP A 44 -7.76 -8.09 3.51
C ASP A 44 -7.37 -8.07 5.00
N SER A 45 -7.05 -9.22 5.60
CA SER A 45 -6.66 -9.27 7.02
C SER A 45 -5.16 -9.02 7.19
N PHE A 46 -4.83 -7.92 7.87
CA PHE A 46 -3.49 -7.62 8.35
C PHE A 46 -3.12 -8.58 9.49
N THR A 47 -2.25 -9.55 9.19
CA THR A 47 -1.91 -10.63 10.12
C THR A 47 -0.45 -10.57 10.59
N ILE A 48 -0.20 -11.12 11.78
CA ILE A 48 1.14 -11.35 12.34
C ILE A 48 1.41 -12.85 12.27
N ASP A 49 2.51 -13.24 11.62
CA ASP A 49 2.83 -14.66 11.41
C ASP A 49 3.30 -15.38 12.69
N GLU A 50 3.49 -16.70 12.57
CA GLU A 50 3.97 -17.56 13.66
C GLU A 50 5.37 -17.19 14.18
N HIS A 51 6.16 -16.47 13.38
CA HIS A 51 7.48 -15.96 13.75
C HIS A 51 7.40 -14.58 14.42
N GLN A 52 6.19 -14.08 14.68
CA GLN A 52 5.91 -12.74 15.19
C GLN A 52 6.44 -11.63 14.27
N ILE A 53 6.49 -11.90 12.96
CA ILE A 53 6.89 -10.93 11.95
C ILE A 53 5.65 -10.20 11.45
N LEU A 54 5.75 -8.87 11.44
CA LEU A 54 4.74 -7.97 10.91
C LEU A 54 5.03 -7.71 9.42
N ASP A 55 4.23 -8.31 8.53
CA ASP A 55 4.34 -8.02 7.10
C ASP A 55 3.56 -6.75 6.74
N LEU A 56 4.29 -5.65 6.55
CA LEU A 56 3.74 -4.36 6.12
C LEU A 56 3.60 -4.24 4.60
N THR A 57 3.96 -5.26 3.82
CA THR A 57 4.00 -5.18 2.35
C THR A 57 2.65 -4.75 1.78
N GLU A 58 1.56 -5.36 2.26
CA GLU A 58 0.23 -5.03 1.78
C GLU A 58 -0.22 -3.64 2.26
N ALA A 59 0.06 -3.27 3.52
CA ALA A 59 -0.29 -1.95 4.05
C ALA A 59 0.43 -0.84 3.26
N ILE A 60 1.73 -1.02 3.03
CA ILE A 60 2.53 -0.11 2.20
C ILE A 60 1.94 -0.04 0.79
N ARG A 61 1.56 -1.17 0.17
CA ARG A 61 0.96 -1.18 -1.17
C ARG A 61 -0.34 -0.37 -1.21
N GLN A 62 -1.27 -0.62 -0.29
CA GLN A 62 -2.56 0.05 -0.24
C GLN A 62 -2.42 1.54 0.03
N TYR A 63 -1.69 1.94 1.08
CA TYR A 63 -1.50 3.33 1.43
C TYR A 63 -0.69 4.09 0.37
N THR A 64 0.27 3.44 -0.28
CA THR A 64 0.97 4.02 -1.42
C THR A 64 0.01 4.35 -2.54
N LEU A 65 -0.89 3.43 -2.91
CA LEU A 65 -1.87 3.65 -3.98
C LEU A 65 -2.81 4.83 -3.66
N LEU A 66 -3.22 4.97 -2.40
CA LEU A 66 -4.06 6.08 -1.94
C LEU A 66 -3.34 7.42 -1.92
N ALA A 67 -2.02 7.43 -1.66
CA ALA A 67 -1.22 8.64 -1.59
C ALA A 67 -0.76 9.19 -2.95
N ILE A 68 -0.90 8.42 -4.04
CA ILE A 68 -0.50 8.89 -5.37
C ILE A 68 -1.36 10.10 -5.76
N PRO A 69 -0.74 11.27 -6.07
CA PRO A 69 -1.48 12.45 -6.50
C PRO A 69 -2.24 12.17 -7.79
N MET A 70 -3.49 12.65 -7.89
CA MET A 70 -4.28 12.55 -9.13
C MET A 70 -3.62 13.27 -10.31
N LYS A 71 -2.80 14.30 -10.03
CA LYS A 71 -2.03 15.06 -11.02
C LYS A 71 -0.56 15.15 -10.57
N PRO A 72 0.26 14.12 -10.82
CA PRO A 72 1.64 14.10 -10.39
C PRO A 72 2.47 15.12 -11.20
N LEU A 73 3.32 15.88 -10.51
CA LEU A 73 4.23 16.86 -11.10
C LEU A 73 5.68 16.53 -10.70
N CYS A 74 6.61 16.64 -11.64
CA CYS A 74 8.04 16.40 -11.37
C CYS A 74 8.67 17.45 -10.44
N SER A 75 8.06 18.63 -10.35
CA SER A 75 8.34 19.69 -9.38
C SER A 75 7.11 20.60 -9.26
N ASP A 76 7.00 21.34 -8.14
CA ASP A 76 5.90 22.29 -7.92
C ASP A 76 5.83 23.37 -9.03
N ASP A 77 7.01 23.79 -9.49
CA ASP A 77 7.18 24.83 -10.51
C ASP A 77 7.33 24.29 -11.94
N CYS A 78 6.94 23.03 -12.21
CA CYS A 78 7.09 22.45 -13.56
C CYS A 78 6.36 23.30 -14.61
N GLY A 79 7.12 23.89 -15.54
CA GLY A 79 6.60 24.77 -16.59
C GLY A 79 5.82 24.06 -17.70
N GLY A 80 5.93 22.73 -17.79
CA GLY A 80 5.41 21.95 -18.91
C GLY A 80 6.31 22.01 -20.14
N VAL A 81 5.79 21.49 -21.26
CA VAL A 81 6.40 21.60 -22.60
C VAL A 81 6.02 22.89 -23.29
#